data_AF-A0ABD6WEN9-F1
#
_entry.id   AF-A0ABD6WEN9-F1
#
_cell.length_a   1.000
_cell.length_b   1.000
_cell.length_c   1.000
_cell.angle_alpha   90.00
_cell.angle_beta   90.00
_cell.angle_gamma   90.00
#
_symmetry.space_group_name_H-M   'P 1'
#
loop_
_entity.id
_entity.type
_entity.pdbx_description
1 polymer ?
#
loop_
_entity_poly.entity_id
_entity_poly.type
_entity_poly.pdbx_seq_one_letter_code
_entity_poly.pdbx_strand_id
1 'polypeptide(L)'
;MRVHLLASGDAAQAVADRLTAVLHAAGDVTATDRVTADRGLDPSYWPHPDLRIALAWRESAALFEAVDRSSVETGVPTTQAVLVHPRLRVGPTLVPGGSGGPSDTIGGCQRCLERRQRQHDGGLERAEALWRRYADDPSAGPVGHLPQHVSVAVALLAGIATAVREGRVAEERNVVRTVHLLNGTTHRTELIPVHGCERCGVPRPDSTWSALATELAALGATDRRSVHHV
;
A
#
# COMPACT_ATOMS: atom_id res chain seq x y z
N MET A 1 -9.71 -0.82 19.78
CA MET A 1 -10.00 -0.07 18.53
C MET A 1 -10.85 -0.92 17.60
N ARG A 2 -11.46 -0.33 16.58
CA ARG A 2 -12.21 -1.03 15.54
C ARG A 2 -11.28 -1.35 14.37
N VAL A 3 -11.23 -2.59 13.94
CA VAL A 3 -10.40 -3.04 12.82
C VAL A 3 -11.26 -3.68 11.75
N HIS A 4 -11.07 -3.29 10.50
CA HIS A 4 -11.75 -3.89 9.36
C HIS A 4 -10.76 -4.74 8.54
N LEU A 5 -11.09 -6.00 8.33
CA LEU A 5 -10.28 -6.98 7.60
C LEU A 5 -10.95 -7.30 6.26
N LEU A 6 -10.27 -7.07 5.15
CA LEU A 6 -10.72 -7.48 3.82
C LEU A 6 -9.85 -8.62 3.34
N ALA A 7 -10.41 -9.83 3.24
CA ALA A 7 -9.65 -11.04 2.94
C ALA A 7 -10.01 -11.61 1.56
N SER A 8 -9.03 -11.66 0.65
CA SER A 8 -9.17 -12.32 -0.65
C SER A 8 -8.40 -13.63 -0.66
N GLY A 9 -9.12 -14.74 -0.87
CA GLY A 9 -8.61 -16.12 -0.95
C GLY A 9 -8.31 -16.80 0.39
N ASP A 10 -8.07 -18.12 0.35
CA ASP A 10 -8.07 -18.95 1.57
C ASP A 10 -6.89 -18.67 2.49
N ALA A 11 -5.70 -18.38 1.94
CA ALA A 11 -4.55 -18.00 2.75
C ALA A 11 -4.78 -16.67 3.48
N ALA A 12 -5.43 -15.71 2.81
CA ALA A 12 -5.79 -14.44 3.43
C ALA A 12 -6.88 -14.62 4.50
N GLN A 13 -7.86 -15.49 4.25
CA GLN A 13 -8.90 -15.82 5.23
C GLN A 13 -8.30 -16.44 6.48
N ALA A 14 -7.37 -17.38 6.36
CA ALA A 14 -6.69 -17.97 7.51
C ALA A 14 -5.91 -16.94 8.34
N VAL A 15 -5.31 -15.94 7.67
CA VAL A 15 -4.67 -14.79 8.35
C VAL A 15 -5.73 -13.93 9.05
N ALA A 16 -6.85 -13.63 8.40
CA ALA A 16 -7.92 -12.83 8.96
C ALA A 16 -8.52 -13.48 10.22
N ASP A 17 -8.81 -14.78 10.18
CA ASP A 17 -9.41 -15.52 11.29
C ASP A 17 -8.47 -15.53 12.51
N ARG A 18 -7.18 -15.82 12.28
CA ARG A 18 -6.19 -15.84 13.35
C ARG A 18 -5.86 -14.45 13.89
N LEU A 19 -5.79 -13.44 13.03
CA LEU A 19 -5.58 -12.06 13.45
C LEU A 19 -6.78 -11.55 14.25
N THR A 20 -8.00 -11.90 13.85
CA THR A 20 -9.23 -11.59 14.60
C THR A 20 -9.15 -12.11 16.03
N ALA A 21 -8.75 -13.37 16.22
CA ALA A 21 -8.57 -13.93 17.56
C ALA A 21 -7.53 -13.16 18.41
N VAL A 22 -6.40 -12.77 17.81
CA VAL A 22 -5.35 -11.97 18.48
C VAL A 22 -5.86 -10.57 18.85
N LEU A 23 -6.59 -9.91 17.94
CA LEU A 23 -7.15 -8.58 18.16
C LEU A 23 -8.24 -8.59 19.23
N HIS A 24 -9.13 -9.59 19.22
CA HIS A 24 -10.15 -9.75 20.25
C HIS A 24 -9.53 -9.98 21.64
N ALA A 25 -8.46 -10.78 21.74
CA ALA A 25 -7.73 -10.96 22.99
C ALA A 25 -7.10 -9.67 23.52
N ALA A 26 -6.81 -8.70 22.64
CA ALA A 26 -6.34 -7.37 22.99
C ALA A 26 -7.47 -6.34 23.25
N GLY A 27 -8.74 -6.76 23.21
CA GLY A 27 -9.90 -5.89 23.42
C GLY A 27 -10.34 -5.08 22.19
N ASP A 28 -9.84 -5.42 21.00
CA ASP A 28 -10.25 -4.79 19.75
C ASP A 28 -11.56 -5.41 19.21
N VAL A 29 -12.32 -4.63 18.45
CA VAL A 29 -13.53 -5.09 17.74
C VAL A 29 -13.18 -5.26 16.27
N THR A 30 -13.49 -6.42 15.69
CA THR A 30 -13.19 -6.68 14.28
C THR A 30 -14.45 -6.87 13.44
N ALA A 31 -14.37 -6.45 12.19
CA ALA A 31 -15.29 -6.82 11.12
C ALA A 31 -14.46 -7.41 9.98
N THR A 32 -14.90 -8.54 9.42
CA THR A 32 -14.17 -9.26 8.37
C THR A 32 -15.06 -9.51 7.17
N ASP A 33 -14.66 -8.97 6.03
CA ASP A 33 -15.32 -9.16 4.74
C ASP A 33 -14.46 -10.06 3.84
N ARG A 34 -15.07 -11.14 3.34
CA ARG A 34 -14.45 -12.00 2.33
C ARG A 34 -14.65 -11.39 0.93
N VAL A 35 -13.55 -11.09 0.28
CA VAL A 35 -13.51 -10.50 -1.07
C VAL A 35 -13.47 -11.59 -2.12
N THR A 36 -14.45 -11.56 -3.01
CA THR A 36 -14.58 -12.46 -4.18
C THR A 36 -14.68 -11.62 -5.45
N ALA A 37 -14.70 -12.25 -6.63
CA ALA A 37 -14.81 -11.54 -7.91
C ALA A 37 -16.05 -10.62 -7.96
N ASP A 38 -17.17 -11.07 -7.38
CA ASP A 38 -18.46 -10.40 -7.51
C ASP A 38 -18.89 -9.61 -6.25
N ARG A 39 -18.16 -9.72 -5.14
CA ARG A 39 -18.58 -9.14 -3.83
C ARG A 39 -17.42 -8.69 -2.96
N GLY A 40 -17.68 -7.67 -2.13
CA GLY A 40 -16.79 -7.21 -1.06
C GLY A 40 -15.87 -6.04 -1.43
N LEU A 41 -15.95 -5.53 -2.67
CA LEU A 41 -15.12 -4.40 -3.14
C LEU A 41 -15.83 -3.04 -3.18
N ASP A 42 -17.10 -2.98 -2.79
CA ASP A 42 -17.86 -1.72 -2.75
C ASP A 42 -17.68 -1.02 -1.39
N PRO A 43 -16.96 0.11 -1.33
CA PRO A 43 -16.67 0.79 -0.07
C PRO A 43 -17.89 1.35 0.66
N SER A 44 -19.04 1.49 -0.02
CA SER A 44 -20.26 2.02 0.59
C SER A 44 -20.84 1.10 1.67
N TYR A 45 -20.49 -0.19 1.65
CA TYR A 45 -20.91 -1.17 2.65
C TYR A 45 -19.87 -1.38 3.76
N TRP A 46 -18.67 -0.81 3.63
CA TRP A 46 -17.62 -1.04 4.60
C TRP A 46 -17.85 -0.24 5.89
N PRO A 47 -17.50 -0.80 7.05
CA PRO A 47 -17.55 -0.04 8.30
C PRO A 47 -16.54 1.12 8.28
N HIS A 48 -16.67 2.02 9.26
CA HIS A 48 -15.68 3.06 9.58
C HIS A 48 -14.78 2.59 10.75
N PRO A 49 -13.68 1.86 10.48
CA PRO A 49 -12.77 1.40 11.52
C PRO A 49 -11.73 2.47 11.86
N ASP A 50 -10.91 2.19 12.87
CA ASP A 50 -9.73 2.97 13.20
C ASP A 50 -8.49 2.48 12.40
N LEU A 51 -8.53 1.24 11.89
CA LEU A 51 -7.56 0.64 10.98
C LEU A 51 -8.26 -0.30 9.99
N ARG A 52 -7.93 -0.22 8.70
CA ARG A 52 -8.37 -1.21 7.70
C ARG A 52 -7.17 -1.99 7.15
N ILE A 53 -7.33 -3.29 6.99
CA ILE A 53 -6.25 -4.21 6.59
C ILE A 53 -6.73 -5.02 5.39
N ALA A 54 -6.02 -4.88 4.26
CA ALA A 54 -6.27 -5.69 3.07
C ALA A 54 -5.36 -6.92 3.05
N LEU A 55 -5.93 -8.11 2.97
CA LEU A 55 -5.23 -9.39 2.96
C LEU A 55 -5.48 -10.09 1.63
N ALA A 56 -4.42 -10.51 0.95
CA ALA A 56 -4.55 -11.19 -0.33
C ALA A 56 -3.50 -12.30 -0.51
N TRP A 57 -3.91 -13.39 -1.14
CA TRP A 57 -3.01 -14.48 -1.56
C TRP A 57 -2.22 -14.14 -2.84
N ARG A 58 -2.46 -12.97 -3.45
CA ARG A 58 -1.77 -12.47 -4.64
C ARG A 58 -1.93 -10.96 -4.75
N GLU A 59 -1.19 -10.35 -5.68
CA GLU A 59 -1.46 -8.96 -6.05
C GLU A 59 -2.87 -8.82 -6.65
N SER A 60 -3.57 -7.77 -6.22
CA SER A 60 -4.92 -7.43 -6.68
C SER A 60 -5.05 -5.92 -6.77
N ALA A 61 -4.83 -5.38 -7.97
CA ALA A 61 -4.95 -3.94 -8.23
C ALA A 61 -6.35 -3.41 -7.84
N ALA A 62 -7.40 -4.18 -8.14
CA ALA A 62 -8.78 -3.79 -7.80
C ALA A 62 -9.02 -3.67 -6.29
N LEU A 63 -8.53 -4.63 -5.49
CA LEU A 63 -8.67 -4.60 -4.04
C LEU A 63 -7.90 -3.42 -3.44
N PHE A 64 -6.63 -3.28 -3.78
CA PHE A 64 -5.78 -2.28 -3.15
C PHE A 64 -6.15 -0.85 -3.59
N GLU A 65 -6.57 -0.63 -4.84
CA GLU A 65 -7.09 0.67 -5.29
C GLU A 65 -8.41 1.02 -4.60
N ALA A 66 -9.33 0.06 -4.39
CA ALA A 66 -10.58 0.30 -3.67
C ALA A 66 -10.32 0.67 -2.20
N VAL A 67 -9.40 -0.04 -1.55
CA VAL A 67 -8.99 0.23 -0.16
C VAL A 67 -8.29 1.57 -0.03
N ASP A 68 -7.36 1.89 -0.92
CA ASP A 68 -6.66 3.19 -0.93
C ASP A 68 -7.60 4.36 -1.20
N ARG A 69 -8.54 4.20 -2.15
CA ARG A 69 -9.56 5.23 -2.41
C ARG A 69 -10.41 5.50 -1.17
N SER A 70 -10.94 4.44 -0.55
CA SER A 70 -11.70 4.56 0.70
C SER A 70 -10.86 5.19 1.81
N SER A 71 -9.59 4.78 1.94
CA SER A 71 -8.63 5.34 2.91
C SER A 71 -8.54 6.86 2.79
N VAL A 72 -8.30 7.36 1.57
CA VAL A 72 -8.19 8.79 1.29
C VAL A 72 -9.51 9.53 1.56
N GLU A 73 -10.64 8.95 1.15
CA GLU A 73 -11.96 9.56 1.35
C GLU A 73 -12.37 9.63 2.83
N THR A 74 -12.05 8.61 3.63
CA THR A 74 -12.50 8.52 5.02
C THR A 74 -11.44 8.90 6.04
N GLY A 75 -10.20 9.15 5.62
CA GLY A 75 -9.08 9.43 6.52
C GLY A 75 -8.59 8.23 7.35
N VAL A 76 -9.04 7.01 7.02
CA VAL A 76 -8.76 5.80 7.82
C VAL A 76 -7.42 5.21 7.38
N PRO A 77 -6.44 5.02 8.28
CA PRO A 77 -5.18 4.34 7.94
C PRO A 77 -5.42 2.93 7.41
N THR A 78 -4.65 2.55 6.40
CA THR A 78 -4.75 1.23 5.76
C THR A 78 -3.40 0.56 5.65
N THR A 79 -3.32 -0.73 5.98
CA THR A 79 -2.15 -1.56 5.66
C THR A 79 -2.56 -2.77 4.85
N GLN A 80 -1.58 -3.51 4.33
CA GLN A 80 -1.83 -4.65 3.46
C GLN A 80 -0.91 -5.83 3.81
N ALA A 81 -1.37 -7.06 3.58
CA ALA A 81 -0.53 -8.25 3.54
C ALA A 81 -0.80 -9.04 2.26
N VAL A 82 0.26 -9.28 1.48
CA VAL A 82 0.20 -9.98 0.21
C VAL A 82 1.13 -11.19 0.22
N LEU A 83 0.57 -12.38 0.02
CA LEU A 83 1.31 -13.64 0.02
C LEU A 83 1.64 -14.08 -1.41
N VAL A 84 2.61 -13.43 -2.06
CA VAL A 84 3.10 -13.84 -3.38
C VAL A 84 4.30 -14.76 -3.22
N HIS A 85 4.09 -16.07 -3.22
CA HIS A 85 5.18 -17.05 -3.02
C HIS A 85 6.39 -16.76 -3.94
N PRO A 86 7.63 -16.77 -3.41
CA PRO A 86 8.03 -17.18 -2.06
C PRO A 86 8.05 -16.05 -1.03
N ARG A 87 7.34 -14.94 -1.23
CA ARG A 87 7.39 -13.75 -0.37
C ARG A 87 6.06 -13.46 0.30
N LEU A 88 6.13 -13.05 1.57
CA LEU A 88 5.06 -12.36 2.27
C LEU A 88 5.47 -10.89 2.38
N ARG A 89 4.64 -9.99 1.85
CA ARG A 89 4.82 -8.55 1.96
C ARG A 89 3.77 -7.99 2.90
N VAL A 90 4.17 -7.28 3.95
CA VAL A 90 3.29 -6.58 4.89
C VAL A 90 3.58 -5.09 4.83
N GLY A 91 2.55 -4.26 4.74
CA GLY A 91 2.65 -2.87 4.40
C GLY A 91 2.78 -2.62 2.89
N PRO A 92 2.91 -1.36 2.47
CA PRO A 92 3.05 -0.17 3.32
C PRO A 92 1.78 0.11 4.12
N THR A 93 1.95 0.64 5.34
CA THR A 93 0.83 1.28 6.03
C THR A 93 0.68 2.69 5.44
N LEU A 94 -0.38 2.86 4.67
CA LEU A 94 -0.77 4.11 4.05
C LEU A 94 -1.61 4.88 5.06
N VAL A 95 -1.14 6.06 5.44
CA VAL A 95 -1.82 6.93 6.40
C VAL A 95 -2.29 8.17 5.63
N PRO A 96 -3.61 8.33 5.41
CA PRO A 96 -4.18 9.52 4.79
C PRO A 96 -3.79 10.78 5.53
N GLY A 97 -3.60 11.88 4.80
CA GLY A 97 -3.11 13.14 5.37
C GLY A 97 -1.59 13.16 5.56
N GLY A 98 -1.02 14.37 5.49
CA GLY A 98 0.43 14.61 5.39
C GLY A 98 0.84 15.45 4.16
N SER A 99 -0.11 16.13 3.52
CA SER A 99 0.19 17.08 2.44
C SER A 99 0.86 18.33 2.99
N GLY A 100 2.02 18.71 2.46
CA GLY A 100 2.63 20.03 2.67
C GLY A 100 3.80 20.10 3.66
N GLY A 101 4.27 18.97 4.22
CA GLY A 101 5.50 18.92 5.03
C GLY A 101 6.75 18.49 4.24
N PRO A 102 7.94 18.42 4.88
CA PRO A 102 9.13 17.82 4.29
C PRO A 102 8.90 16.34 3.92
N SER A 103 9.69 15.80 2.98
CA SER A 103 9.42 14.50 2.34
C SER A 103 9.32 13.30 3.29
N ASP A 104 9.87 13.43 4.49
CA ASP A 104 9.85 12.48 5.62
C ASP A 104 8.53 12.49 6.42
N THR A 105 7.64 13.44 6.16
CA THR A 105 6.30 13.54 6.79
C THR A 105 5.15 13.22 5.84
N ILE A 106 5.46 13.00 4.55
CA ILE A 106 4.46 12.76 3.49
C ILE A 106 4.15 11.26 3.40
N GLY A 107 2.86 10.91 3.51
CA GLY A 107 2.38 9.56 3.24
C GLY A 107 2.34 9.26 1.74
N GLY A 108 2.78 8.06 1.34
CA GLY A 108 2.50 7.51 0.02
C GLY A 108 1.05 7.02 -0.09
N CYS A 109 0.64 6.67 -1.31
CA CYS A 109 -0.59 5.94 -1.59
C CYS A 109 -0.30 4.65 -2.35
N GLN A 110 -1.33 3.86 -2.61
CA GLN A 110 -1.21 2.64 -3.41
C GLN A 110 -0.66 2.89 -4.82
N ARG A 111 -1.04 4.00 -5.47
CA ARG A 111 -0.49 4.37 -6.79
C ARG A 111 1.00 4.71 -6.74
N CYS A 112 1.48 5.28 -5.64
CA CYS A 112 2.92 5.51 -5.43
C CYS A 112 3.65 4.17 -5.34
N LEU A 113 3.10 3.21 -4.58
CA LEU A 113 3.66 1.89 -4.43
C LEU A 113 3.79 1.16 -5.78
N GLU A 114 2.71 1.13 -6.55
CA GLU A 114 2.68 0.48 -7.86
C GLU A 114 3.68 1.11 -8.85
N ARG A 115 3.78 2.44 -8.88
CA ARG A 115 4.78 3.15 -9.69
C ARG A 115 6.20 2.80 -9.27
N ARG A 116 6.49 2.74 -7.98
CA ARG A 116 7.83 2.36 -7.47
C ARG A 116 8.16 0.90 -7.76
N GLN A 117 7.19 -0.01 -7.62
CA GLN A 117 7.37 -1.41 -7.99
C GLN A 117 7.72 -1.56 -9.47
N ARG A 118 6.99 -0.87 -10.37
CA ARG A 118 7.31 -0.85 -11.81
C ARG A 118 8.70 -0.33 -12.13
N GLN A 119 9.20 0.65 -11.38
CA GLN A 119 10.55 1.20 -11.57
C GLN A 119 11.67 0.23 -11.18
N HIS A 120 11.42 -0.62 -10.19
CA HIS A 120 12.46 -1.46 -9.58
C HIS A 120 12.34 -2.96 -9.92
N ASP A 121 11.20 -3.42 -10.40
CA ASP A 121 10.95 -4.83 -10.74
C ASP A 121 10.80 -5.03 -12.26
N GLY A 122 11.90 -5.37 -12.91
CA GLY A 122 11.91 -5.73 -14.34
C GLY A 122 11.16 -7.03 -14.68
N GLY A 123 10.68 -7.77 -13.67
CA GLY A 123 9.82 -8.95 -13.84
C GLY A 123 8.33 -8.63 -13.78
N LEU A 124 7.95 -7.41 -13.41
CA LEU A 124 6.57 -7.07 -13.08
C LEU A 124 5.61 -7.23 -14.26
N GLU A 125 6.02 -6.92 -15.50
CA GLU A 125 5.19 -7.11 -16.69
C GLU A 125 4.77 -8.58 -16.87
N ARG A 126 5.67 -9.53 -16.61
CA ARG A 126 5.36 -10.96 -16.68
C ARG A 126 4.44 -11.38 -15.54
N ALA A 127 4.67 -10.85 -14.34
CA ALA A 127 3.85 -11.12 -13.18
C ALA A 127 2.42 -10.57 -13.34
N GLU A 128 2.25 -9.39 -13.98
CA GLU A 128 0.94 -8.81 -14.24
C GLU A 128 0.06 -9.69 -15.12
N ALA A 129 0.62 -10.30 -16.17
CA ALA A 129 -0.12 -11.24 -17.01
C ALA A 129 -0.65 -12.44 -16.20
N LEU A 130 0.17 -12.95 -15.27
CA LEU A 130 -0.22 -14.01 -14.34
C LEU A 130 -1.30 -13.55 -13.36
N TRP A 131 -1.17 -12.35 -12.78
CA TRP A 131 -2.17 -11.80 -11.86
C TRP A 131 -3.52 -11.54 -12.51
N ARG A 132 -3.54 -11.12 -13.78
CA ARG A 132 -4.78 -10.99 -14.58
C ARG A 132 -5.43 -12.35 -14.75
N ARG A 133 -4.66 -13.38 -15.13
CA ARG A 133 -5.18 -14.74 -15.24
C ARG A 133 -5.80 -15.23 -13.93
N TYR A 134 -5.16 -14.95 -12.78
CA TYR A 134 -5.70 -15.28 -11.46
C TYR A 134 -6.89 -14.41 -11.03
N ALA A 135 -7.11 -13.27 -11.68
CA ALA A 135 -8.30 -12.44 -11.47
C ALA A 135 -9.49 -12.99 -12.24
N ASP A 136 -9.28 -13.39 -13.48
CA ASP A 136 -10.32 -13.99 -14.31
C ASP A 136 -10.68 -15.40 -13.82
N ASP A 137 -9.69 -16.14 -13.32
CA ASP A 137 -9.85 -17.49 -12.81
C ASP A 137 -9.05 -17.68 -11.52
N PRO A 138 -9.65 -17.43 -10.34
CA PRO A 138 -9.00 -17.65 -9.05
C PRO A 138 -8.53 -19.09 -8.82
N SER A 139 -9.14 -20.07 -9.48
CA SER A 139 -8.76 -21.49 -9.36
C SER A 139 -7.47 -21.84 -10.10
N ALA A 140 -7.03 -20.97 -11.02
CA ALA A 140 -5.77 -21.13 -11.74
C ALA A 140 -4.53 -20.85 -10.86
N GLY A 141 -4.73 -20.30 -9.66
CA GLY A 141 -3.64 -19.99 -8.74
C GLY A 141 -3.18 -21.15 -7.86
N PRO A 142 -1.99 -21.03 -7.25
CA PRO A 142 -1.56 -21.96 -6.21
C PRO A 142 -2.57 -22.02 -5.06
N VAL A 143 -2.92 -23.25 -4.69
CA VAL A 143 -3.78 -23.56 -3.54
C VAL A 143 -2.96 -23.90 -2.31
N GLY A 144 -3.53 -23.59 -1.14
CA GLY A 144 -2.96 -23.95 0.15
C GLY A 144 -1.97 -22.94 0.72
N HIS A 145 -1.67 -23.10 2.00
CA HIS A 145 -0.72 -22.30 2.76
C HIS A 145 -0.18 -23.13 3.91
N LEU A 146 1.01 -22.77 4.39
CA LEU A 146 1.59 -23.39 5.57
C LEU A 146 1.21 -22.59 6.82
N PRO A 147 0.93 -23.23 7.96
CA PRO A 147 0.56 -22.54 9.20
C PRO A 147 1.56 -21.46 9.63
N GLN A 148 2.86 -21.67 9.37
CA GLN A 148 3.89 -20.68 9.67
C GLN A 148 3.78 -19.40 8.81
N HIS A 149 3.32 -19.49 7.56
CA HIS A 149 3.09 -18.30 6.74
C HIS A 149 2.02 -17.41 7.37
N VAL A 150 0.96 -18.04 7.89
CA VAL A 150 -0.13 -17.37 8.61
C VAL A 150 0.41 -16.76 9.91
N SER A 151 1.19 -17.50 10.70
CA SER A 151 1.80 -17.00 11.94
C SER A 151 2.63 -15.73 11.72
N VAL A 152 3.48 -15.71 10.68
CA VAL A 152 4.34 -14.56 10.38
C VAL A 152 3.50 -13.34 9.97
N ALA A 153 2.52 -13.52 9.09
CA ALA A 153 1.63 -12.43 8.67
C ALA A 153 0.88 -11.83 9.87
N VAL A 154 0.31 -12.68 10.73
CA VAL A 154 -0.42 -12.25 11.93
C VAL A 154 0.50 -11.49 12.88
N ALA A 155 1.73 -11.96 13.13
CA ALA A 155 2.67 -11.27 14.02
C ALA A 155 3.01 -9.85 13.51
N LEU A 156 3.27 -9.71 12.22
CA LEU A 156 3.58 -8.40 11.62
C LEU A 156 2.37 -7.45 11.65
N LEU A 157 1.19 -7.95 11.32
CA LEU A 157 -0.05 -7.16 11.33
C LEU A 157 -0.50 -6.76 12.74
N ALA A 158 -0.35 -7.66 13.72
CA ALA A 158 -0.64 -7.36 15.12
C ALA A 158 0.29 -6.27 15.68
N GLY A 159 1.55 -6.23 15.22
CA GLY A 159 2.49 -5.15 15.52
C GLY A 159 1.99 -3.79 15.02
N ILE A 160 1.53 -3.74 13.76
CA ILE A 160 0.94 -2.52 13.17
C ILE A 160 -0.33 -2.10 13.93
N ALA A 161 -1.21 -3.07 14.22
CA ALA A 161 -2.43 -2.81 14.97
C ALA A 161 -2.13 -2.23 16.37
N THR A 162 -1.10 -2.77 17.04
CA THR A 162 -0.64 -2.25 18.35
C THR A 162 -0.12 -0.82 18.24
N ALA A 163 0.69 -0.52 17.21
CA ALA A 163 1.16 0.84 16.96
C ALA A 163 -0.01 1.82 16.74
N VAL A 164 -1.05 1.42 16.00
CA VAL A 164 -2.26 2.26 15.82
C VAL A 164 -2.98 2.46 17.15
N ARG A 165 -3.18 1.40 17.93
CA ARG A 165 -3.85 1.46 19.25
C ARG A 165 -3.15 2.42 20.21
N GLU A 166 -1.82 2.48 20.15
CA GLU A 166 -0.98 3.33 20.99
C GLU A 166 -0.75 4.74 20.42
N GLY A 167 -1.39 5.09 19.29
CA GLY A 167 -1.21 6.40 18.65
C GLY A 167 0.13 6.59 17.93
N ARG A 168 0.88 5.51 17.71
CA ARG A 168 2.21 5.47 17.05
C ARG A 168 2.13 5.11 15.56
N VAL A 169 0.97 5.30 14.91
CA VAL A 169 0.76 4.96 13.49
C VAL A 169 1.77 5.64 12.54
N ALA A 170 2.32 6.79 12.92
CA ALA A 170 3.35 7.48 12.17
C ALA A 170 4.64 6.65 12.00
N GLU A 171 4.97 5.78 12.96
CA GLU A 171 6.15 4.89 12.89
C GLU A 171 5.97 3.76 11.86
N GLU A 172 4.73 3.45 11.52
CA GLU A 172 4.36 2.42 10.54
C GLU A 172 4.12 3.00 9.14
N ARG A 173 4.00 4.33 9.03
CA ARG A 173 3.76 5.04 7.77
C ARG A 173 4.82 4.63 6.75
N ASN A 174 4.37 4.26 5.54
CA ASN A 174 5.22 3.86 4.41
C ASN A 174 6.09 2.61 4.63
N VAL A 175 6.14 2.03 5.84
CA VAL A 175 7.01 0.89 6.14
C VAL A 175 6.50 -0.37 5.45
N VAL A 176 7.36 -1.00 4.67
CA VAL A 176 7.14 -2.30 4.03
C VAL A 176 8.07 -3.32 4.66
N ARG A 177 7.50 -4.42 5.15
CA ARG A 177 8.23 -5.58 5.67
C ARG A 177 8.02 -6.74 4.72
N THR A 178 9.10 -7.31 4.22
CA THR A 178 9.06 -8.50 3.35
C THR A 178 9.75 -9.65 4.04
N VAL A 179 9.11 -10.83 4.03
CA VAL A 179 9.68 -12.08 4.53
C VAL A 179 9.73 -13.06 3.37
N HIS A 180 10.92 -13.62 3.11
CA HIS A 180 11.06 -14.71 2.16
C HIS A 180 10.75 -16.05 2.86
N LEU A 181 9.64 -16.68 2.48
CA LEU A 181 9.01 -17.78 3.20
C LEU A 181 9.79 -19.10 3.13
N LEU A 182 10.72 -19.24 2.17
CA LEU A 182 11.54 -20.46 2.04
C LEU A 182 12.82 -20.45 2.89
N ASN A 183 13.40 -19.28 3.15
CA ASN A 183 14.71 -19.16 3.84
C ASN A 183 14.66 -18.23 5.07
N GLY A 184 13.50 -17.62 5.35
CA GLY A 184 13.27 -16.76 6.50
C GLY A 184 13.93 -15.38 6.42
N THR A 185 14.55 -14.99 5.30
CA THR A 185 15.18 -13.67 5.21
C THR A 185 14.14 -12.56 5.32
N THR A 186 14.44 -11.55 6.13
CA THR A 186 13.54 -10.42 6.35
C THR A 186 14.17 -9.14 5.82
N HIS A 187 13.33 -8.29 5.21
CA HIS A 187 13.71 -6.98 4.71
C HIS A 187 12.72 -5.95 5.22
N ARG A 188 13.23 -4.81 5.65
CA ARG A 188 12.43 -3.62 5.95
C ARG A 188 12.84 -2.53 4.97
N THR A 189 11.87 -2.01 4.25
CA THR A 189 12.04 -0.91 3.31
C THR A 189 10.95 0.13 3.56
N GLU A 190 11.03 1.25 2.86
CA GLU A 190 10.04 2.31 2.96
C GLU A 190 9.54 2.69 1.57
N LEU A 191 8.23 2.93 1.46
CA LEU A 191 7.64 3.50 0.27
C LEU A 191 8.01 4.99 0.18
N ILE A 192 8.78 5.35 -0.83
CA ILE A 192 9.02 6.75 -1.16
C ILE A 192 7.86 7.28 -2.02
N PRO A 193 7.08 8.28 -1.54
CA PRO A 193 6.00 8.88 -2.32
C PRO A 193 6.50 9.37 -3.68
N VAL A 194 5.64 9.27 -4.69
CA VAL A 194 5.93 9.78 -6.03
C VAL A 194 5.61 11.27 -6.08
N HIS A 195 6.57 12.07 -6.53
CA HIS A 195 6.36 13.49 -6.73
C HIS A 195 5.26 13.74 -7.77
N GLY A 196 4.36 14.69 -7.51
CA GLY A 196 3.22 14.97 -8.40
C GLY A 196 2.20 13.84 -8.51
N CYS A 197 2.10 12.94 -7.52
CA CYS A 197 1.08 11.91 -7.54
C CYS A 197 -0.33 12.52 -7.50
N GLU A 198 -1.18 12.17 -8.46
CA GLU A 198 -2.57 12.65 -8.54
C GLU A 198 -3.44 12.26 -7.32
N ARG A 199 -3.03 11.24 -6.54
CA ARG A 199 -3.80 10.72 -5.40
C ARG A 199 -3.37 11.33 -4.06
N CYS A 200 -2.06 11.36 -3.78
CA CYS A 200 -1.53 11.82 -2.48
C CYS A 200 -0.52 12.97 -2.60
N GLY A 201 -0.16 13.37 -3.82
CA GLY A 201 0.70 14.51 -4.06
C GLY A 201 -0.05 15.80 -3.75
N VAL A 202 0.67 16.78 -3.20
CA VAL A 202 0.17 18.15 -3.23
C VAL A 202 0.11 18.58 -4.70
N PRO A 203 -1.01 19.13 -5.19
CA PRO A 203 -1.02 19.88 -6.44
C PRO A 203 -0.14 21.11 -6.21
N ARG A 204 1.17 20.95 -6.40
CA ARG A 204 2.03 22.11 -6.57
C ARG A 204 1.85 22.51 -8.02
N PRO A 205 1.33 23.70 -8.33
CA PRO A 205 1.69 24.28 -9.61
C PRO A 205 3.21 24.19 -9.71
N ASP A 206 3.77 23.93 -10.89
CA ASP A 206 5.22 23.81 -11.18
C ASP A 206 6.00 25.12 -10.89
N SER A 207 5.82 25.70 -9.71
CA SER A 207 6.43 26.94 -9.27
C SER A 207 7.91 26.75 -9.03
N THR A 208 8.43 25.52 -8.91
CA THR A 208 9.88 25.29 -8.85
C THR A 208 10.53 25.55 -10.21
N TRP A 209 9.91 25.14 -11.32
CA TRP A 209 10.42 25.46 -12.65
C TRP A 209 10.12 26.91 -13.03
N SER A 210 8.96 27.46 -12.68
CA SER A 210 8.67 28.87 -12.94
C SER A 210 9.53 29.81 -12.07
N ALA A 211 9.78 29.47 -10.80
CA ALA A 211 10.68 30.24 -9.94
C ALA A 211 12.13 30.08 -10.38
N LEU A 212 12.59 28.86 -10.69
CA LEU A 212 13.93 28.65 -11.24
C LEU A 212 14.10 29.37 -12.58
N ALA A 213 13.10 29.35 -13.46
CA ALA A 213 13.14 30.10 -14.71
C ALA A 213 13.20 31.61 -14.47
N THR A 214 12.50 32.12 -13.45
CA THR A 214 12.54 33.53 -13.05
C THR A 214 13.91 33.89 -12.47
N GLU A 215 14.48 33.05 -11.61
CA GLU A 215 15.81 33.23 -11.03
C GLU A 215 16.92 33.12 -12.09
N LEU A 216 16.83 32.15 -12.99
CA LEU A 216 17.76 32.01 -14.12
C LEU A 216 17.67 33.19 -15.09
N ALA A 217 16.45 33.69 -15.36
CA ALA A 217 16.26 34.91 -16.14
C ALA A 217 16.86 36.15 -15.43
N ALA A 218 16.70 36.26 -14.10
CA ALA A 218 17.32 37.32 -13.30
C ALA A 218 18.86 37.23 -13.26
N LEU A 219 19.42 36.02 -13.38
CA LEU A 219 20.85 35.74 -13.50
C LEU A 219 21.39 35.91 -14.94
N GLY A 220 20.54 36.34 -15.88
CA GLY A 220 20.94 36.58 -17.28
C GLY A 220 21.12 35.32 -18.13
N ALA A 221 20.65 34.16 -17.67
CA ALA A 221 20.82 32.88 -18.36
C ALA A 221 19.87 32.68 -19.57
N THR A 222 18.98 33.64 -19.85
CA THR A 222 18.09 33.63 -21.03
C THR A 222 18.45 34.74 -22.01
N ASP A 223 19.72 34.84 -22.41
CA ASP A 223 20.08 35.61 -23.60
C ASP A 223 20.12 34.66 -24.81
N ARG A 224 18.99 34.59 -25.53
CA ARG A 224 18.97 34.08 -26.91
C ARG A 224 19.76 35.07 -27.75
N ARG A 225 21.09 34.96 -27.73
CA ARG A 225 21.92 35.59 -28.74
C ARG A 225 21.55 35.00 -30.09
N SER A 226 20.89 35.83 -30.87
CA SER A 226 20.68 35.73 -32.30
C SER A 226 21.93 35.17 -32.98
N VAL A 227 21.81 33.93 -33.46
CA VAL A 227 22.73 33.40 -34.46
C VAL A 227 22.43 34.16 -35.75
N HIS A 228 23.13 35.27 -35.96
CA HIS A 228 23.25 35.85 -37.28
C HIS A 228 24.16 34.93 -38.11
N HIS A 229 23.54 34.16 -38.99
CA HIS A 229 24.24 33.53 -40.11
C HIS A 229 24.79 34.64 -41.02
N VAL A 230 26.11 34.63 -41.21
CA VAL A 230 26.79 35.07 -42.43
C VAL A 230 27.51 33.84 -42.97
#